data_AF-A0A9W4TBF5-F1
#
_entry.id   AF-A0A9W4TBF5-F1
#
_cell.length_a   1.000
_cell.length_b   1.000
_cell.length_c   1.000
_cell.angle_alpha   90.00
_cell.angle_beta   90.00
_cell.angle_gamma   90.00
#
_symmetry.space_group_name_H-M   'P 1'
#
loop_
_entity.id
_entity.type
_entity.pdbx_description
1 polymer ?
#
loop_
_entity_poly.entity_id
_entity_poly.type
_entity_poly.pdbx_seq_one_letter_code
_entity_poly.pdbx_strand_id
1 'polypeptide(L)' 'MALVASIVTSFKWTIEVARELIQLRRENHDDFEFVPNNRYERIWRTISNQLFLNKGFVAFPSQYRRKWYSLKYG' A
#
# COMPACT_ATOMS: atom_id res chain seq x y z
N MET A 1 6.83 7.73 36.93
CA MET A 1 7.56 7.05 35.84
C MET A 1 6.52 6.34 34.97
N ALA A 2 5.93 7.04 34.00
CA ALA A 2 4.94 6.44 33.11
C ALA A 2 5.69 5.66 32.01
N LEU A 3 5.48 4.35 31.95
CA LEU A 3 6.02 3.48 30.92
C LEU A 3 5.32 3.84 29.61
N VAL A 4 6.04 4.56 28.75
CA VAL A 4 5.64 4.78 27.36
C VAL A 4 5.67 3.41 26.71
N ALA A 5 4.51 2.77 26.57
CA ALA A 5 4.40 1.52 25.84
C ALA A 5 4.91 1.80 24.42
N SER A 6 6.12 1.32 24.13
CA SER A 6 6.64 1.24 22.77
C SER A 6 5.70 0.32 22.01
N ILE A 7 4.69 0.92 21.38
CA ILE A 7 3.78 0.23 20.47
C ILE A 7 4.64 -0.12 19.26
N VAL A 8 5.37 -1.22 19.35
CA VAL A 8 5.87 -1.91 18.17
C VAL A 8 4.61 -2.45 17.51
N THR A 9 3.93 -1.61 16.74
CA THR A 9 2.85 -2.05 15.88
C THR A 9 3.48 -3.01 14.90
N SER A 10 3.33 -4.31 15.16
CA SER A 10 3.69 -5.35 14.20
C SER A 10 3.14 -4.92 12.85
N PHE A 11 4.00 -4.89 11.84
CA PHE A 11 3.63 -4.50 10.49
C PHE A 11 2.43 -5.35 10.04
N LYS A 12 1.23 -4.76 10.11
CA LYS A 12 -0.03 -5.47 9.87
C LYS A 12 -0.89 -4.63 8.96
N TRP A 13 -1.35 -5.27 7.90
CA TRP A 13 -2.38 -4.70 7.03
C TRP A 13 -3.69 -4.60 7.81
N THR A 14 -4.03 -3.39 8.24
CA THR A 14 -5.36 -3.12 8.79
C THR A 14 -6.40 -3.12 7.66
N ILE A 15 -7.67 -3.31 8.01
CA ILE A 15 -8.78 -3.28 7.04
C ILE A 15 -8.85 -1.92 6.35
N GLU A 16 -8.65 -0.84 7.10
CA GLU A 16 -8.66 0.53 6.58
C GLU A 16 -7.56 0.78 5.55
N VAL A 17 -6.32 0.35 5.87
CA VAL A 17 -5.18 0.45 4.96
C VAL A 17 -5.42 -0.40 3.70
N ALA A 18 -6.00 -1.60 3.84
CA ALA A 18 -6.33 -2.43 2.69
C ALA A 18 -7.43 -1.83 1.80
N ARG A 19 -8.45 -1.18 2.40
CA ARG A 19 -9.48 -0.45 1.65
C ARG A 19 -8.89 0.72 0.87
N GLU A 20 -8.03 1.50 1.52
CA GLU A 20 -7.32 2.61 0.88
C GLU A 20 -6.45 2.12 -0.29
N LEU A 21 -5.73 1.00 -0.11
CA LEU A 21 -4.95 0.38 -1.17
C LEU A 21 -5.81 0.00 -2.38
N ILE A 22 -6.99 -0.58 -2.15
CA ILE A 22 -7.93 -0.93 -3.22
C ILE A 22 -8.41 0.32 -3.96
N GLN A 23 -8.75 1.38 -3.23
CA GLN A 23 -9.18 2.65 -3.81
C GLN A 23 -8.09 3.26 -4.67
N LEU A 24 -6.88 3.48 -4.12
CA LEU A 24 -5.76 4.05 -4.86
C LEU A 24 -5.39 3.19 -6.08
N ARG A 25 -5.50 1.86 -5.97
CA ARG A 25 -5.24 0.97 -7.10
C ARG A 25 -6.26 1.12 -8.22
N ARG A 26 -7.53 1.38 -7.89
CA ARG A 26 -8.61 1.67 -8.86
C ARG A 26 -8.45 3.05 -9.48
N GLU A 27 -8.06 4.05 -8.70
CA GLU A 27 -7.80 5.41 -9.21
C GLU A 27 -6.63 5.44 -10.20
N ASN A 28 -5.62 4.60 -9.96
CA ASN A 28 -4.49 4.45 -10.87
C ASN A 28 -4.72 3.31 -11.89
N HIS A 29 -5.96 2.85 -12.14
CA HIS A 29 -6.22 1.69 -13.00
C HIS A 29 -5.60 1.86 -14.39
N ASP A 30 -5.91 2.98 -15.03
CA ASP A 30 -5.46 3.35 -16.38
C ASP A 30 -3.92 3.35 -16.49
N ASP A 31 -3.21 3.88 -15.49
CA ASP A 31 -1.75 3.88 -15.47
C ASP A 31 -1.17 2.46 -15.57
N PHE A 32 -1.84 1.46 -15.00
CA PHE A 32 -1.39 0.08 -15.14
C PHE A 32 -1.78 -0.55 -16.48
N GLU A 33 -2.78 -0.03 -17.18
CA GLU A 33 -3.15 -0.50 -18.53
C GLU A 33 -2.25 0.10 -19.61
N PHE A 34 -1.95 1.39 -19.51
CA PHE A 34 -1.20 2.12 -20.54
C PHE A 34 0.32 1.99 -20.42
N VAL A 35 0.82 1.67 -19.22
CA VAL A 35 2.25 1.64 -18.97
C VAL A 35 2.78 0.19 -19.04
N PRO A 36 3.91 -0.06 -19.74
CA PRO A 36 4.51 -1.39 -19.76
C PRO A 36 4.90 -1.88 -18.35
N ASN A 37 4.79 -3.19 -18.13
CA ASN A 37 5.02 -3.86 -16.84
C ASN A 37 6.32 -3.46 -16.13
N ASN A 38 7.38 -3.14 -16.88
CA ASN A 38 8.67 -2.71 -16.33
C ASN A 38 8.62 -1.38 -15.56
N ARG A 39 7.55 -0.59 -15.71
CA ARG A 39 7.34 0.67 -14.99
C ARG A 39 6.27 0.59 -13.91
N TYR A 40 5.67 -0.58 -13.67
CA TYR A 40 4.72 -0.77 -12.57
C TYR A 40 5.30 -0.42 -11.21
N GLU A 41 6.62 -0.59 -11.03
CA GLU A 41 7.29 -0.18 -9.79
C GLU A 41 7.08 1.32 -9.50
N ARG A 42 7.12 2.17 -10.54
CA ARG A 42 6.88 3.61 -10.38
C ARG A 42 5.46 3.88 -9.90
N ILE A 43 4.48 3.18 -10.45
CA ILE A 43 3.07 3.35 -10.06
C ILE A 43 2.86 2.85 -8.62
N TRP A 44 3.43 1.69 -8.26
CA TRP A 44 3.41 1.19 -6.88
C TRP A 44 4.09 2.14 -5.90
N ARG A 45 5.14 2.86 -6.33
CA ARG A 45 5.81 3.88 -5.52
C ARG A 45 4.91 5.10 -5.30
N THR A 46 4.17 5.54 -6.32
CA THR A 46 3.16 6.60 -6.18
C THR A 46 2.08 6.19 -5.18
N ILE A 47 1.52 4.99 -5.33
CA ILE A 47 0.51 4.45 -4.41
C ILE A 47 1.05 4.35 -2.98
N SER A 48 2.29 3.87 -2.79
CA SER A 48 2.88 3.77 -1.45
C SER A 48 3.07 5.13 -0.79
N ASN A 49 3.44 6.15 -1.57
CA ASN A 49 3.61 7.51 -1.06
C ASN A 49 2.25 8.12 -0.66
N GLN A 50 1.22 7.96 -1.48
CA GLN A 50 -0.13 8.44 -1.16
C GLN A 50 -0.68 7.77 0.09
N LEU A 51 -0.52 6.45 0.21
CA LEU A 51 -1.03 5.70 1.36
C LEU A 51 -0.25 6.02 2.65
N PHE A 52 1.05 6.32 2.53
CA PHE A 52 1.83 6.89 3.62
C PHE A 52 1.30 8.26 4.05
N LEU A 53 1.02 9.17 3.12
CA LEU A 53 0.48 10.50 3.43
C LEU A 53 -0.91 10.42 4.09
N ASN A 54 -1.77 9.51 3.63
CA ASN A 54 -3.15 9.40 4.11
C ASN A 54 -3.27 8.65 5.45
N LYS A 55 -2.41 7.64 5.70
CA LYS A 55 -2.57 6.71 6.84
C LYS A 55 -1.32 6.54 7.69
N GLY A 56 -0.21 7.20 7.35
CA GLY A 56 1.09 7.00 8.01
C GLY A 56 1.66 5.59 7.83
N PHE A 57 1.11 4.80 6.90
CA PHE A 57 1.49 3.40 6.74
C PHE A 57 2.75 3.29 5.86
N VAL A 58 3.84 2.83 6.48
CA VAL A 58 5.13 2.67 5.81
C VAL A 58 5.31 1.21 5.43
N ALA A 59 5.38 0.95 4.12
CA ALA A 59 5.72 -0.35 3.57
C ALA A 59 6.56 -0.17 2.30
N PHE A 60 7.28 -1.21 1.89
CA PHE A 60 7.95 -1.23 0.59
C PHE A 60 6.92 -1.36 -0.54
N PRO A 61 7.12 -0.73 -1.72
CA PRO A 61 6.25 -0.87 -2.89
C PRO A 61 5.96 -2.34 -3.26
N SER A 62 6.93 -3.23 -3.07
CA SER A 62 6.77 -4.67 -3.28
C SER A 62 5.74 -5.32 -2.33
N GLN A 63 5.61 -4.82 -1.09
CA GLN A 63 4.62 -5.29 -0.13
C GLN A 63 3.20 -4.85 -0.52
N TYR A 64 3.03 -3.62 -1.01
CA TYR A 64 1.75 -3.15 -1.59
C TYR A 64 1.31 -4.03 -2.76
N ARG A 65 2.24 -4.30 -3.69
CA ARG A 65 2.00 -5.19 -4.82
C ARG A 65 1.56 -6.59 -4.36
N ARG A 66 2.32 -7.21 -3.44
CA ARG A 66 1.98 -8.54 -2.90
C ARG A 66 0.62 -8.54 -2.23
N LYS A 67 0.31 -7.50 -1.43
CA LYS A 67 -0.98 -7.39 -0.75
C LYS A 67 -2.12 -7.29 -1.76
N TRP A 68 -1.99 -6.45 -2.79
CA TRP A 68 -3.00 -6.36 -3.85
C TRP A 68 -3.26 -7.71 -4.52
N TYR A 69 -2.20 -8.45 -4.89
CA TYR A 69 -2.38 -9.78 -5.49
C TYR A 69 -3.03 -10.78 -4.54
N SER A 70 -2.69 -10.74 -3.26
CA SER A 70 -3.38 -11.53 -2.23
C SER A 70 -4.86 -11.15 -2.07
N LEU A 71 -5.23 -9.88 -2.25
CA LEU A 71 -6.63 -9.43 -2.19
C LEU A 71 -7.41 -9.76 -3.47
N LYS A 72 -6.72 -9.86 -4.61
CA LYS A 72 -7.34 -10.15 -5.91
C LYS A 72 -7.61 -11.64 -6.11
N TYR A 73 -6.73 -12.50 -5.61
CA TYR A 73 -6.75 -13.95 -5.87
C TYR A 73 -6.94 -14.83 -4.63
N GLY A 74 -6.90 -14.24 -3.43
CA GLY A 74 -7.23 -14.93 -2.18
C GLY A 74 -8.68 -14.67 -1.80
#